data_AF-A0A7J4BCK0-F1
#
_entry.id   AF-A0A7J4BCK0-F1
#
_cell.length_a   1.000
_cell.length_b   1.000
_cell.length_c   1.000
_cell.angle_alpha   90.00
_cell.angle_beta   90.00
_cell.angle_gamma   90.00
#
_symmetry.space_group_name_H-M   'P 1'
#
loop_
_entity.id
_entity.type
_entity.pdbx_description
1 polymer ?
#
loop_
_entity_poly.entity_id
_entity_poly.type
_entity_poly.pdbx_seq_one_letter_code
_entity_poly.pdbx_strand_id
1 'polypeptide(L)'
;MRGQFFIIAAAIIISVISLLFQYFWDFSKISYVNTQFTERNYIYNIRDDYIAVLNSSLCDQLPAELDAVANKYKMELMKRSILFNASYNYDCGSGDVTINFNLTSQKFASSTVVAGKLGKTW
;
A
#
# COMPACT_ATOMS: atom_id res chain seq x y z
N MET A 1 55.46 -21.10 -14.02
CA MET A 1 54.18 -21.44 -13.32
C MET A 1 53.57 -20.29 -12.51
N ARG A 2 54.29 -19.21 -12.15
CA ARG A 2 53.72 -18.09 -11.35
C ARG A 2 52.68 -17.21 -12.08
N GLY A 3 52.82 -17.00 -13.39
CA GLY A 3 51.92 -16.11 -14.16
C GLY A 3 50.54 -16.71 -14.48
N GLN A 4 50.43 -18.03 -14.63
CA GLN A 4 49.17 -18.70 -14.97
C GLN A 4 48.18 -18.74 -13.80
N PHE A 5 48.69 -18.79 -12.56
CA PHE A 5 47.86 -18.70 -11.36
C PHE A 5 47.12 -17.36 -11.23
N PHE A 6 47.76 -16.25 -11.61
CA PHE A 6 47.15 -14.92 -11.55
C PHE A 6 45.98 -14.78 -12.52
N ILE A 7 46.08 -15.36 -13.71
CA ILE A 7 45.03 -15.31 -14.73
C ILE A 7 43.81 -16.09 -14.27
N ILE A 8 44.02 -17.28 -13.71
CA ILE A 8 42.94 -18.13 -13.18
C ILE A 8 42.25 -17.44 -12.00
N ALA A 9 43.02 -16.87 -11.06
CA ALA A 9 42.47 -16.14 -9.92
C ALA A 9 41.64 -14.92 -10.36
N ALA A 10 42.12 -14.15 -11.34
CA ALA A 10 41.38 -13.00 -11.88
C ALA A 10 40.06 -13.41 -12.54
N ALA A 11 40.05 -14.49 -13.32
CA ALA A 11 38.84 -15.01 -13.95
C ALA A 11 37.78 -15.45 -12.91
N ILE A 12 38.22 -16.09 -11.83
CA ILE A 12 37.32 -16.47 -10.72
C ILE A 12 36.72 -15.22 -10.07
N ILE A 13 37.53 -14.19 -9.78
CA ILE A 13 37.06 -12.95 -9.16
C ILE A 13 36.02 -12.25 -10.04
N ILE A 14 36.24 -12.14 -11.35
CA ILE A 14 35.29 -11.53 -12.29
C ILE A 14 33.97 -12.32 -12.31
N SER A 15 34.06 -13.65 -12.30
CA SER A 15 32.91 -14.54 -12.27
C SER A 15 32.07 -14.34 -11.01
N VAL A 16 32.72 -14.26 -9.84
CA VAL A 16 32.08 -14.03 -8.54
C VAL A 16 31.43 -12.65 -8.47
N ILE A 17 32.09 -11.59 -8.95
CA ILE A 17 31.51 -10.23 -8.98
C ILE A 17 30.28 -10.19 -9.89
N SER A 18 30.33 -10.88 -11.03
CA SER A 18 29.20 -10.96 -11.97
C SER A 18 27.99 -11.67 -11.33
N LEU A 19 28.23 -12.76 -10.60
CA LEU A 19 27.20 -13.48 -9.83
C LEU A 19 26.60 -12.60 -8.71
N LEU A 20 27.43 -11.84 -7.99
CA LEU A 20 26.95 -10.90 -6.97
C LEU A 20 26.07 -9.80 -7.58
N PHE A 21 26.47 -9.26 -8.73
CA PHE A 21 25.68 -8.22 -9.43
C PHE A 21 24.32 -8.75 -9.89
N GLN A 22 24.27 -9.97 -10.45
CA GLN A 22 23.01 -10.64 -10.80
C GLN A 22 22.15 -10.87 -9.56
N TYR A 23 22.74 -11.33 -8.45
CA TYR A 23 22.02 -11.52 -7.19
C TYR A 23 21.38 -10.23 -6.67
N PHE A 24 22.12 -9.11 -6.64
CA PHE A 24 21.56 -7.82 -6.23
C PHE A 24 20.44 -7.33 -7.16
N TRP A 25 20.60 -7.54 -8.47
CA TRP A 25 19.61 -7.17 -9.47
C TRP A 25 18.31 -7.97 -9.30
N ASP A 26 18.40 -9.29 -9.14
CA ASP A 26 17.23 -10.14 -8.96
C ASP A 26 16.53 -9.88 -7.62
N PHE A 27 17.30 -9.64 -6.55
CA PHE A 27 16.75 -9.26 -5.25
C PHE A 27 15.99 -7.93 -5.30
N SER A 28 16.51 -6.94 -6.03
CA SER A 28 15.86 -5.64 -6.19
C SER A 28 14.52 -5.74 -6.92
N LYS A 29 14.40 -6.61 -7.93
CA LYS A 29 13.15 -6.86 -8.66
C LYS A 29 12.10 -7.54 -7.79
N ILE A 30 12.48 -8.57 -7.03
CA ILE A 30 11.56 -9.29 -6.13
C ILE A 30 11.03 -8.34 -5.05
N SER A 31 11.89 -7.51 -4.46
CA SER A 31 11.48 -6.51 -3.49
C SER A 31 10.49 -5.50 -4.09
N TYR A 32 10.73 -5.03 -5.32
CA TYR A 32 9.85 -4.08 -6.00
C TYR A 32 8.45 -4.66 -6.27
N VAL A 33 8.36 -5.89 -6.78
CA VAL A 33 7.08 -6.56 -7.08
C VAL A 33 6.26 -6.80 -5.81
N ASN A 34 6.89 -7.26 -4.72
CA ASN A 34 6.20 -7.48 -3.45
C ASN A 34 5.68 -6.17 -2.84
N THR A 35 6.43 -5.07 -3.00
CA THR A 35 6.02 -3.77 -2.45
C THR A 35 4.75 -3.25 -3.15
N GLN A 36 4.70 -3.34 -4.49
CA GLN A 36 3.53 -2.94 -5.29
C GLN A 36 2.27 -3.77 -4.96
N PHE A 37 2.42 -5.08 -4.75
CA PHE A 37 1.31 -5.94 -4.31
C PHE A 37 0.81 -5.56 -2.91
N THR A 38 1.72 -5.20 -2.02
CA THR A 38 1.38 -4.82 -0.64
C THR A 38 0.67 -3.46 -0.60
N GLU A 39 1.15 -2.47 -1.35
CA GLU A 39 0.54 -1.14 -1.45
C GLU A 39 -0.87 -1.19 -2.08
N ARG A 40 -1.05 -2.03 -3.10
CA ARG A 40 -2.37 -2.21 -3.73
C ARG A 40 -3.36 -2.91 -2.80
N ASN A 41 -2.92 -3.88 -2.01
CA ASN A 41 -3.76 -4.53 -1.01
C ASN A 41 -4.25 -3.55 0.05
N TYR A 42 -3.47 -2.53 0.41
CA TYR A 42 -3.93 -1.49 1.33
C TYR A 42 -5.14 -0.72 0.78
N ILE A 43 -5.14 -0.37 -0.51
CA ILE A 43 -6.30 0.28 -1.14
C ILE A 43 -7.56 -0.59 -0.98
N TYR A 44 -7.47 -1.88 -1.29
CA TYR A 44 -8.59 -2.80 -1.21
C TYR A 44 -9.09 -2.95 0.23
N ASN A 45 -8.18 -3.19 1.19
CA ASN A 45 -8.55 -3.34 2.59
C ASN A 45 -9.20 -2.07 3.18
N ILE A 46 -8.65 -0.88 2.86
CA ILE A 46 -9.23 0.40 3.30
C ILE A 46 -10.62 0.58 2.71
N ARG A 47 -10.79 0.29 1.42
CA ARG A 47 -12.08 0.36 0.74
C ARG A 47 -13.09 -0.59 1.38
N ASP A 48 -12.72 -1.84 1.61
CA ASP A 48 -13.62 -2.86 2.15
C ASP A 48 -14.04 -2.55 3.59
N ASP A 49 -13.11 -2.04 4.43
CA ASP A 49 -13.43 -1.58 5.78
C ASP A 49 -14.40 -0.38 5.76
N TYR A 50 -14.20 0.59 4.85
CA TYR A 50 -15.14 1.70 4.69
C TYR A 50 -16.52 1.24 4.19
N ILE A 51 -16.57 0.30 3.24
CA ILE A 51 -17.84 -0.29 2.79
C ILE A 51 -18.55 -1.02 3.93
N ALA A 52 -17.80 -1.75 4.78
CA ALA A 52 -18.36 -2.42 5.93
C ALA A 52 -19.04 -1.43 6.89
N VAL A 53 -18.36 -0.32 7.22
CA VAL A 53 -18.91 0.78 8.02
C VAL A 53 -20.18 1.34 7.37
N LEU A 54 -20.15 1.67 6.06
CA LEU A 54 -21.33 2.19 5.37
C LEU A 54 -22.56 1.25 5.40
N ASN A 55 -22.33 -0.06 5.48
CA ASN A 55 -23.38 -1.06 5.56
C ASN A 55 -23.91 -1.28 6.99
N SER A 56 -23.08 -1.06 8.02
CA SER A 56 -23.42 -1.38 9.41
C SER A 56 -23.78 -0.18 10.28
N SER A 57 -23.28 1.02 9.98
CA SER A 57 -23.41 2.18 10.85
C SER A 57 -24.75 2.89 10.68
N LEU A 58 -25.27 3.39 11.81
CA LEU A 58 -26.33 4.39 11.81
C LEU A 58 -25.75 5.76 11.48
N CYS A 59 -26.55 6.66 10.90
CA CYS A 59 -26.03 7.97 10.45
C CYS A 59 -25.41 8.81 11.58
N ASP A 60 -25.96 8.71 12.79
CA ASP A 60 -25.46 9.44 13.96
C ASP A 60 -24.08 8.94 14.43
N GLN A 61 -23.74 7.69 14.12
CA GLN A 61 -22.49 7.03 14.51
C GLN A 61 -21.46 7.01 13.37
N LEU A 62 -21.92 7.23 12.14
CA LEU A 62 -21.12 7.15 10.93
C LEU A 62 -19.83 7.99 10.99
N PRO A 63 -19.82 9.27 11.43
CA PRO A 63 -18.59 10.05 11.46
C PRO A 63 -17.53 9.45 12.39
N ALA A 64 -17.96 8.98 13.57
CA ALA A 64 -17.06 8.38 14.55
C ALA A 64 -16.47 7.06 14.06
N GLU A 65 -17.27 6.23 13.36
CA GLU A 65 -16.81 4.96 12.79
C GLU A 65 -15.88 5.17 11.58
N LEU A 66 -16.18 6.15 10.72
CA LEU A 66 -15.29 6.55 9.62
C LEU A 66 -13.94 7.07 10.16
N ASP A 67 -13.97 7.89 11.20
CA ASP A 67 -12.76 8.39 11.88
C ASP A 67 -11.96 7.26 12.54
N ALA A 68 -12.63 6.24 13.10
CA ALA A 68 -11.97 5.08 13.67
C ALA A 68 -11.20 4.28 12.61
N VAL A 69 -11.82 4.03 11.44
CA VAL A 69 -11.16 3.40 10.29
C VAL A 69 -9.98 4.27 9.82
N ALA A 70 -10.18 5.58 9.70
CA ALA A 70 -9.12 6.48 9.26
C ALA A 70 -7.92 6.46 10.22
N ASN A 71 -8.16 6.48 11.53
CA ASN A 71 -7.11 6.46 12.55
C ASN A 71 -6.37 5.12 12.62
N LYS A 72 -7.09 3.99 12.46
CA LYS A 72 -6.49 2.65 12.35
C LYS A 72 -5.45 2.61 11.23
N TYR A 73 -5.83 3.02 10.02
CA TYR A 73 -4.93 3.00 8.87
C TYR A 73 -3.85 4.07 8.92
N LYS A 74 -4.15 5.26 9.45
CA LYS A 74 -3.13 6.30 9.66
C LYS A 74 -1.98 5.79 10.52
N MET A 75 -2.27 5.13 11.64
CA MET A 75 -1.23 4.56 12.51
C MET A 75 -0.45 3.43 11.85
N GLU A 76 -1.13 2.52 11.14
CA GLU A 76 -0.48 1.39 10.48
C GLU A 76 0.45 1.84 9.34
N LEU A 77 -0.03 2.75 8.51
CA LEU A 77 0.68 3.24 7.32
C LEU A 77 1.81 4.21 7.68
N MET A 78 1.66 5.00 8.75
CA MET A 78 2.75 5.83 9.27
C MET A 78 3.96 4.99 9.68
N LYS A 79 3.77 3.79 10.28
CA LYS A 79 4.88 2.88 10.62
C LYS A 79 5.67 2.42 9.39
N ARG A 80 5.07 2.52 8.20
CA ARG A 80 5.66 2.12 6.91
C ARG A 80 6.05 3.32 6.05
N SER A 81 6.04 4.53 6.60
CA SER A 81 6.33 5.77 5.88
C SER A 81 5.38 6.03 4.70
N ILE A 82 4.14 5.56 4.81
CA ILE A 82 3.05 5.84 3.86
C ILE A 82 2.13 6.87 4.53
N LEU A 83 1.97 8.03 3.90
CA LEU A 83 1.02 9.05 4.28
C LEU A 83 -0.38 8.62 3.84
N PHE A 84 -1.34 8.74 4.74
CA PHE A 84 -2.73 8.45 4.50
C PHE A 84 -3.58 9.67 4.86
N ASN A 85 -4.40 10.13 3.91
CA ASN A 85 -5.38 11.17 4.16
C ASN A 85 -6.75 10.68 3.71
N ALA A 86 -7.76 10.90 4.53
CA ALA A 86 -9.13 10.56 4.23
C ALA A 86 -10.04 11.76 4.50
N SER A 87 -11.02 11.94 3.64
CA SER A 87 -12.06 12.94 3.76
C SER A 87 -13.38 12.30 3.37
N TYR A 88 -14.45 12.69 4.03
CA TYR A 88 -15.76 12.11 3.81
C TYR A 88 -16.78 13.24 3.66
N ASN A 89 -17.73 13.02 2.76
CA ASN A 89 -18.91 13.83 2.59
C ASN A 89 -20.12 12.91 2.72
N TYR A 90 -21.07 13.24 3.58
CA TYR A 90 -22.24 12.41 3.82
C TYR A 90 -23.49 13.29 3.96
N ASP A 91 -24.59 12.80 3.43
CA ASP A 91 -25.92 13.38 3.60
C ASP A 91 -26.84 12.33 4.22
N CYS A 92 -27.13 12.48 5.52
CA CYS A 92 -28.04 11.59 6.24
C CYS A 92 -29.48 11.62 5.71
N GLY A 93 -29.89 12.71 5.06
CA GLY A 93 -31.23 12.85 4.49
C GLY A 93 -31.41 12.04 3.21
N SER A 94 -30.41 12.02 2.33
CA SER A 94 -30.43 11.22 1.10
C SER A 94 -29.86 9.81 1.28
N GLY A 95 -29.10 9.60 2.35
CA GLY A 95 -28.34 8.38 2.63
C GLY A 95 -27.07 8.26 1.78
N ASP A 96 -26.68 9.27 1.01
CA ASP A 96 -25.50 9.24 0.15
C ASP A 96 -24.23 9.54 0.94
N VAL A 97 -23.20 8.73 0.74
CA VAL A 97 -21.90 8.90 1.36
C VAL A 97 -20.79 8.76 0.32
N THR A 98 -19.87 9.71 0.30
CA THR A 98 -18.67 9.70 -0.53
C THR A 98 -17.44 9.83 0.36
N ILE A 99 -16.57 8.82 0.30
CA ILE A 99 -15.30 8.79 1.03
C ILE A 99 -14.18 8.88 0.01
N ASN A 100 -13.35 9.91 0.15
CA ASN A 100 -12.14 10.09 -0.64
C ASN A 100 -10.94 9.83 0.24
N PHE A 101 -10.10 8.89 -0.15
CA PHE A 101 -8.83 8.66 0.54
C PHE A 101 -7.67 8.64 -0.44
N ASN A 102 -6.51 9.05 0.07
CA ASN A 102 -5.25 9.01 -0.67
C ASN A 102 -4.16 8.30 0.14
N LEU A 103 -3.25 7.69 -0.59
CA LEU A 103 -2.05 7.05 -0.06
C LEU A 103 -0.86 7.63 -0.81
N THR A 104 0.10 8.19 -0.08
CA THR A 104 1.32 8.76 -0.66
C THR A 104 2.55 8.24 0.07
N SER A 105 3.46 7.60 -0.66
CA SER A 105 4.79 7.19 -0.22
C SER A 105 5.85 7.82 -1.13
N GLN A 106 7.13 7.59 -0.85
CA GLN A 106 8.22 8.04 -1.73
C GLN A 106 8.18 7.41 -3.13
N LYS A 107 7.46 6.28 -3.30
CA LYS A 107 7.46 5.48 -4.53
C LYS A 107 6.06 5.28 -5.13
N PHE A 108 5.02 5.74 -4.43
CA PHE A 108 3.63 5.43 -4.77
C PHE A 108 2.72 6.59 -4.39
N ALA A 109 1.81 6.97 -5.28
CA ALA A 109 0.74 7.92 -4.99
C ALA A 109 -0.56 7.37 -5.59
N SER A 110 -1.60 7.29 -4.77
CA SER A 110 -2.93 6.88 -5.22
C SER A 110 -4.03 7.68 -4.54
N SER A 111 -5.14 7.84 -5.25
CA SER A 111 -6.37 8.44 -4.76
C SER A 111 -7.52 7.51 -5.13
N THR A 112 -8.40 7.23 -4.18
CA THR A 112 -9.55 6.34 -4.38
C THR A 112 -10.80 6.97 -3.79
N VAL A 113 -11.90 6.79 -4.51
CA VAL A 113 -13.22 7.26 -4.12
C VAL A 113 -14.11 6.05 -3.85
N VAL A 114 -14.73 6.02 -2.68
CA VAL A 114 -15.73 5.03 -2.29
C VAL A 114 -17.05 5.79 -2.15
N ALA A 115 -17.98 5.52 -3.06
CA ALA A 115 -19.35 6.04 -2.99
C ALA A 115 -20.28 4.92 -2.53
N GLY A 116 -21.19 5.22 -1.61
CA GLY A 116 -22.12 4.27 -1.03
C GLY A 116 -23.43 4.92 -0.62
N LYS A 117 -24.45 4.09 -0.39
CA LYS A 117 -25.69 4.48 0.28
C LYS A 117 -25.80 3.76 1.62
N LEU A 118 -26.12 4.50 2.67
CA LEU A 118 -26.32 3.93 4.00
C LEU A 118 -27.43 2.87 3.97
N GLY A 119 -27.15 1.72 4.59
CA GLY A 119 -28.13 0.63 4.74
C GLY A 119 -28.51 -0.09 3.45
N LYS A 120 -27.77 0.08 2.35
CA LYS A 120 -27.94 -0.73 1.13
C LYS A 120 -26.69 -1.58 0.88
N THR A 121 -26.83 -2.88 1.09
CA THR A 121 -25.86 -3.88 0.63
C THR A 121 -25.78 -3.86 -0.89
N TRP A 122 -24.58 -3.64 -1.41
CA TRP A 122 -24.25 -3.70 -2.84
C TRP A 122 -24.24 -5.14 -3.36
#